data_AF-A0A1G4K046-F1
#
_entry.id   AF-A0A1G4K046-F1
#
_cell.length_a   1.000
_cell.length_b   1.000
_cell.length_c   1.000
_cell.angle_alpha   90.00
_cell.angle_beta   90.00
_cell.angle_gamma   90.00
#
_symmetry.space_group_name_H-M   'P 1'
#
loop_
_entity.id
_entity.type
_entity.pdbx_description
1 polymer ?
#
loop_
_entity_poly.entity_id
_entity_poly.type
_entity_poly.pdbx_seq_one_letter_code
_entity_poly.pdbx_strand_id
1 'polypeptide(L)'
;MGTGDLNLLKSWNPHLLKNKKKVWEIEQQALEENRKLQERQHEIEKQRQLDELTSLTRDGKVREKKSNLDWMYNDQPAVDHAKDEFLLGKKRIENSTLLGRPTEDTKEDQKNRRRFKSSSNPSVHTMLRKEDQKPRHDLSKEDPLASFQKAKTMRKVSQANKVQKPSFRSKTGTLPPKYDTTKKTPKKSDLDY
;
A
#
# COMPACT_ATOMS: atom_id res chain seq x y z
N MET A 1 13.53 -34.91 44.12
CA MET A 1 13.61 -34.71 42.65
C MET A 1 12.40 -33.90 42.20
N GLY A 2 12.62 -32.86 41.39
CA GLY A 2 11.59 -32.21 40.57
C GLY A 2 10.61 -31.25 41.28
N THR A 3 11.11 -30.15 41.86
CA THR A 3 10.25 -29.02 42.25
C THR A 3 10.41 -27.91 41.20
N GLY A 4 9.50 -27.84 40.26
CA GLY A 4 9.45 -26.82 39.22
C GLY A 4 8.00 -26.64 38.80
N ASP A 5 7.57 -25.40 38.62
CA ASP A 5 6.17 -25.09 38.29
C ASP A 5 5.76 -25.85 37.01
N LEU A 6 4.82 -26.78 37.17
CA LEU A 6 4.31 -27.65 36.11
C LEU A 6 3.77 -26.85 34.92
N ASN A 7 3.34 -25.60 35.15
CA ASN A 7 2.82 -24.75 34.10
C ASN A 7 3.91 -24.28 33.13
N LEU A 8 5.19 -24.25 33.53
CA LEU A 8 6.30 -23.91 32.63
C LEU A 8 6.53 -24.98 31.55
N LEU A 9 6.05 -26.20 31.79
CA LEU A 9 6.09 -27.29 30.81
C LEU A 9 4.91 -27.23 29.82
N LYS A 10 3.93 -26.35 30.04
CA LYS A 10 2.75 -26.23 29.19
C LYS A 10 2.95 -25.18 28.10
N SER A 11 2.65 -25.56 26.87
CA SER A 11 2.85 -24.73 25.67
C SER A 11 1.96 -23.49 25.60
N TRP A 12 0.83 -23.48 26.30
CA TRP A 12 -0.10 -22.35 26.32
C TRP A 12 0.24 -21.28 27.37
N ASN A 13 1.20 -21.55 28.27
CA ASN A 13 1.54 -20.62 29.35
C ASN A 13 2.16 -19.32 28.77
N PRO A 14 1.55 -18.13 29.01
CA PRO A 14 2.05 -16.87 28.46
C PRO A 14 3.42 -16.48 29.03
N HIS A 15 3.79 -16.97 30.21
CA HIS A 15 5.06 -16.65 30.84
C HIS A 15 6.25 -17.39 30.23
N LEU A 16 6.00 -18.43 29.42
CA LEU A 16 7.06 -19.15 28.73
C LEU A 16 7.79 -18.22 27.75
N LEU A 17 9.13 -18.22 27.77
CA LEU A 17 9.96 -17.34 26.92
C LEU A 17 9.61 -17.45 25.43
N LYS A 18 9.26 -18.66 24.95
CA LYS A 18 8.83 -18.90 23.56
C LYS A 18 7.56 -18.11 23.22
N ASN A 19 6.62 -18.00 24.15
CA ASN A 19 5.35 -17.29 23.93
C ASN A 19 5.53 -15.79 24.07
N LYS A 20 6.31 -15.33 25.05
CA LYS A 20 6.71 -13.92 25.16
C LYS A 20 7.38 -13.43 23.86
N LYS A 21 8.26 -14.26 23.28
CA LYS A 21 8.91 -13.94 22.01
C LYS A 21 7.90 -13.80 20.86
N LYS A 22 6.94 -14.72 20.74
CA LYS A 22 5.88 -14.64 19.72
C LYS A 22 5.03 -13.38 19.87
N VAL A 23 4.64 -13.04 21.10
CA VAL A 23 3.87 -11.83 21.38
C VAL A 23 4.68 -10.60 20.98
N TRP A 24 5.96 -10.54 21.37
CA TRP A 24 6.85 -9.45 21.00
C TRP A 24 7.04 -9.31 19.49
N GLU A 25 7.19 -10.42 18.75
CA GLU A 25 7.29 -10.39 17.28
C GLU A 25 6.02 -9.81 16.63
N ILE A 26 4.84 -10.19 17.12
CA ILE A 26 3.55 -9.68 16.62
C ILE A 26 3.38 -8.20 16.98
N GLU A 27 3.73 -7.80 18.21
CA GLU A 27 3.68 -6.40 18.64
C GLU A 27 4.63 -5.53 17.82
N GLN A 28 5.84 -6.04 17.53
CA GLN A 28 6.82 -5.34 16.71
C GLN A 28 6.34 -5.15 15.27
N GLN A 29 5.71 -6.17 14.67
CA GLN A 29 5.08 -6.07 13.36
C GLN A 29 3.94 -5.05 13.35
N ALA A 30 3.06 -5.08 14.36
CA ALA A 30 1.97 -4.12 14.49
C ALA A 30 2.48 -2.67 14.66
N LEU A 31 3.58 -2.47 15.39
CA LEU A 31 4.24 -1.17 15.52
C LEU A 31 4.78 -0.68 14.17
N GLU A 32 5.40 -1.56 13.38
CA GLU A 32 5.91 -1.20 12.06
C GLU A 32 4.78 -0.84 11.07
N GLU A 33 3.68 -1.61 11.08
CA GLU A 33 2.49 -1.29 10.30
C GLU A 33 1.89 0.06 10.68
N ASN A 34 1.76 0.32 11.99
CA ASN A 34 1.27 1.61 12.49
C ASN A 34 2.18 2.77 12.09
N ARG A 35 3.50 2.59 12.16
CA ARG A 35 4.46 3.60 11.70
C ARG A 35 4.27 3.90 10.21
N LYS A 36 4.15 2.86 9.37
CA LYS A 36 3.92 3.04 7.93
C LYS A 36 2.59 3.74 7.64
N LEU A 37 1.55 3.48 8.43
CA LEU A 37 0.28 4.18 8.32
C LEU A 37 0.41 5.66 8.72
N GLN A 38 1.13 5.97 9.80
CA GLN A 38 1.40 7.35 10.21
C GLN A 38 2.16 8.13 9.15
N GLU A 39 3.19 7.52 8.54
CA GLU A 39 3.94 8.13 7.44
C GLU A 39 3.00 8.47 6.26
N ARG A 40 2.09 7.57 5.89
CA ARG A 40 1.09 7.86 4.85
C ARG A 40 0.08 8.94 5.25
N GLN A 41 -0.41 8.92 6.48
CA GLN A 41 -1.34 9.95 6.97
C GLN A 41 -0.68 11.33 6.94
N HIS A 42 0.59 11.41 7.31
CA HIS A 42 1.36 12.64 7.23
C HIS A 42 1.52 13.15 5.79
N GLU A 43 1.76 12.25 4.83
CA GLU A 43 1.82 12.61 3.42
C GLU A 43 0.48 13.15 2.89
N ILE A 44 -0.63 12.51 3.26
CA ILE A 44 -1.99 12.98 2.91
C ILE A 44 -2.26 14.36 3.50
N GLU A 45 -1.89 14.59 4.76
CA GLU A 45 -2.10 15.87 5.41
C GLU A 45 -1.25 16.98 4.75
N LYS A 46 0.00 16.68 4.36
CA LYS A 46 0.82 17.62 3.57
C LYS A 46 0.18 17.96 2.23
N GLN A 47 -0.33 16.95 1.52
CA GLN A 47 -1.03 17.17 0.24
C GLN A 47 -2.26 18.06 0.44
N ARG A 48 -3.04 17.80 1.49
CA ARG A 48 -4.21 18.60 1.86
C ARG A 48 -3.83 20.05 2.18
N GLN A 49 -2.76 20.28 2.93
CA GLN A 49 -2.27 21.63 3.25
C GLN A 49 -1.82 22.40 1.99
N LEU A 50 -1.13 21.73 1.06
CA LEU A 50 -0.75 22.34 -0.22
C LEU A 50 -1.96 22.67 -1.09
N ASP A 51 -2.94 21.77 -1.12
CA ASP A 51 -4.19 21.98 -1.86
C ASP A 51 -4.99 23.15 -1.28
N GLU A 52 -5.05 23.28 0.04
CA GLU A 52 -5.72 24.39 0.73
C GLU A 52 -5.04 25.74 0.40
N LEU A 53 -3.72 25.82 0.51
CA LEU A 53 -2.96 27.03 0.13
C LEU A 53 -3.16 27.38 -1.35
N THR A 54 -3.19 26.36 -2.21
CA THR A 54 -3.44 26.53 -3.64
C THR A 54 -4.86 27.03 -3.90
N SER A 55 -5.86 26.50 -3.19
CA SER A 55 -7.25 26.97 -3.27
C SER A 55 -7.37 28.44 -2.87
N LEU A 56 -6.83 28.81 -1.70
CA LEU A 56 -6.85 30.20 -1.21
C LEU A 56 -6.17 31.17 -2.19
N THR A 57 -5.07 30.76 -2.81
CA THR A 57 -4.36 31.57 -3.82
C THR A 57 -5.19 31.74 -5.11
N ARG A 58 -5.93 30.70 -5.52
CA ARG A 58 -6.81 30.74 -6.70
C ARG A 58 -8.04 31.61 -6.45
N ASP A 59 -8.63 31.53 -5.26
CA ASP A 59 -9.84 32.29 -4.92
C ASP A 59 -9.57 33.81 -4.83
N GLY A 60 -8.35 34.21 -4.43
CA GLY A 60 -7.95 35.62 -4.36
C GLY A 60 -7.38 36.23 -5.66
N LYS A 61 -7.03 35.42 -6.66
CA LYS A 61 -6.41 35.91 -7.90
C LYS A 61 -6.87 35.04 -9.06
N VAL A 62 -7.56 35.64 -10.04
CA VAL A 62 -7.90 35.01 -11.34
C VAL A 62 -6.60 34.61 -12.04
N ARG A 63 -6.05 33.47 -11.66
CA ARG A 63 -4.88 32.84 -12.26
C ARG A 63 -5.31 31.47 -12.69
N GLU A 64 -5.13 31.22 -13.99
CA GLU A 64 -5.63 30.04 -14.66
C GLU A 64 -5.17 28.76 -13.94
N LYS A 65 -6.10 27.81 -13.79
CA LYS A 65 -5.84 26.51 -13.19
C LYS A 65 -4.71 25.87 -14.00
N LYS A 66 -3.53 25.68 -13.40
CA LYS A 66 -2.48 24.85 -14.00
C LYS A 66 -3.11 23.50 -14.33
N SER A 67 -3.28 23.24 -15.62
CA SER A 67 -3.92 22.04 -16.15
C SER A 67 -3.07 20.82 -15.80
N ASN A 68 -3.67 19.63 -15.66
CA ASN A 68 -2.92 18.38 -15.53
C ASN A 68 -2.01 18.10 -16.75
N LEU A 69 -2.15 18.90 -17.82
CA LEU A 69 -1.36 18.86 -19.03
C LEU A 69 -0.21 19.90 -19.02
N ASP A 70 0.05 20.56 -17.89
CA ASP A 70 1.15 21.53 -17.76
C ASP A 70 2.51 20.88 -18.05
N TRP A 71 2.72 19.63 -17.62
CA TRP A 71 3.93 18.86 -17.97
C TRP A 71 4.07 18.58 -19.47
N MET A 72 2.96 18.60 -20.23
CA MET A 72 2.95 18.35 -21.68
C MET A 72 3.07 19.63 -22.50
N TYR A 73 2.62 20.77 -21.95
CA TYR A 73 2.56 22.05 -22.68
C TYR A 73 3.57 23.10 -22.18
N ASN A 74 4.16 22.96 -20.99
CA ASN A 74 5.30 23.80 -20.56
C ASN A 74 6.66 23.27 -21.02
N ASP A 75 6.74 22.03 -21.51
CA ASP A 75 7.84 21.58 -22.35
C ASP A 75 7.67 22.16 -23.77
N GLN A 76 7.48 23.48 -23.87
CA GLN A 76 7.92 24.21 -25.05
C GLN A 76 9.45 24.02 -25.05
N PRO A 77 10.06 23.27 -25.98
CA PRO A 77 11.49 23.28 -26.09
C PRO A 77 11.84 24.75 -26.31
N ALA A 78 12.49 25.37 -25.33
CA ALA A 78 12.99 26.73 -25.43
C ALA A 78 13.64 26.82 -26.80
N VAL A 79 13.00 27.58 -27.69
CA VAL A 79 13.05 27.41 -29.13
C VAL A 79 14.42 26.91 -29.56
N ASP A 80 14.53 25.59 -29.80
CA ASP A 80 15.73 24.95 -30.31
C ASP A 80 15.85 25.36 -31.78
N HIS A 81 16.01 26.67 -32.04
CA HIS A 81 16.24 27.26 -33.35
C HIS A 81 17.39 26.53 -34.05
N ALA A 82 18.33 25.98 -33.28
CA ALA A 82 19.38 25.11 -33.77
C ALA A 82 18.81 23.88 -34.51
N LYS A 83 17.85 23.14 -33.93
CA LYS A 83 17.25 21.95 -34.55
C LYS A 83 16.42 22.33 -35.79
N ASP A 84 15.65 23.41 -35.70
CA ASP A 84 14.84 23.89 -36.81
C ASP A 84 15.68 24.42 -37.98
N GLU A 85 16.83 25.04 -37.71
CA GLU A 85 17.79 25.49 -38.73
C GLU A 85 18.47 24.34 -39.48
N PHE A 86 18.72 23.21 -38.80
CA PHE A 86 19.21 21.99 -39.44
C PHE A 86 18.11 21.32 -40.30
N LEU A 87 16.87 21.27 -39.82
CA LEU A 87 15.73 20.74 -40.59
C LEU A 87 15.38 21.61 -41.80
N LEU A 88 15.56 22.94 -41.68
CA LEU A 88 15.33 23.90 -42.76
C LEU A 88 16.53 24.02 -43.72
N GLY A 89 17.58 23.22 -43.52
CA GLY A 89 18.75 23.17 -44.40
C GLY A 89 19.63 24.42 -44.38
N LYS A 90 19.41 25.34 -43.43
CA LYS A 90 20.20 26.58 -43.28
C LYS A 90 21.59 26.30 -42.68
N LYS A 91 21.73 25.21 -41.91
CA LYS A 91 23.01 24.74 -41.36
C LYS A 91 23.35 23.35 -41.91
N ARG A 92 24.60 23.16 -42.35
CA ARG A 92 25.10 21.85 -42.80
C ARG A 92 25.28 20.92 -41.59
N ILE A 93 24.85 19.68 -41.71
CA ILE A 93 25.05 18.65 -40.69
C ILE A 93 26.53 18.23 -40.76
N GLU A 94 27.30 18.62 -39.76
CA GLU A 94 28.68 18.15 -39.59
C GLU A 94 28.69 16.79 -38.87
N ASN A 95 29.71 15.96 -39.12
CA ASN A 95 29.81 14.63 -38.50
C ASN A 95 29.91 14.69 -36.95
N SER A 96 30.23 15.85 -36.39
CA SER A 96 30.28 16.13 -34.95
C SER A 96 28.91 16.10 -34.28
N THR A 97 27.87 16.67 -34.91
CA THR A 97 26.50 16.67 -34.39
C THR A 97 25.82 15.31 -34.50
N LEU A 98 26.18 14.52 -35.53
CA LEU A 98 25.61 13.19 -35.77
C LEU A 98 26.16 12.12 -34.81
N LEU A 99 27.43 12.22 -34.42
CA LEU A 99 28.08 11.25 -33.52
C LEU A 99 28.00 11.61 -32.03
N GLY A 100 27.33 12.73 -31.68
CA GLY A 100 27.17 13.15 -30.28
C GLY A 100 28.49 13.38 -29.54
N ARG A 101 29.60 13.56 -30.27
CA ARG A 101 30.92 13.81 -29.71
C ARG A 101 31.12 15.33 -29.71
N PRO A 102 31.26 15.98 -28.55
CA PRO A 102 31.55 17.40 -28.53
C PRO A 102 32.90 17.63 -29.21
N THR A 103 32.94 18.43 -30.26
CA THR A 103 34.17 18.98 -30.79
C THR A 103 34.72 19.97 -29.76
N GLU A 104 36.01 19.82 -29.43
CA GLU A 104 36.72 20.72 -28.54
C GLU A 104 36.97 22.07 -29.23
N ASP A 105 35.93 22.87 -29.40
CA ASP A 105 36.05 24.29 -29.71
C ASP A 105 35.08 25.06 -28.82
N THR A 106 35.38 25.06 -27.53
CA THR A 106 35.00 26.08 -26.54
C THR A 106 35.76 25.73 -25.27
N LYS A 107 37.04 26.13 -25.26
CA LYS A 107 37.82 26.22 -24.02
C LYS A 107 37.22 27.36 -23.20
N GLU A 108 36.22 27.08 -22.35
CA GLU A 108 36.05 27.89 -21.14
C GLU A 108 35.27 27.23 -19.99
N ASP A 109 34.27 26.36 -20.20
CA ASP A 109 33.38 25.97 -19.08
C ASP A 109 33.40 24.48 -18.68
N GLN A 110 34.58 23.89 -18.44
CA GLN A 110 34.71 22.51 -17.94
C GLN A 110 35.44 22.38 -16.59
N LYS A 111 35.07 23.18 -15.59
CA LYS A 111 35.59 22.96 -14.22
C LYS A 111 34.68 22.17 -13.27
N ASN A 112 33.49 21.72 -13.68
CA ASN A 112 32.61 21.07 -12.70
C ASN A 112 31.59 20.04 -13.21
N ARG A 113 32.02 19.03 -13.98
CA ARG A 113 31.18 17.83 -14.20
C ARG A 113 31.94 16.55 -13.89
N ARG A 114 31.68 16.03 -12.69
CA ARG A 114 32.11 14.70 -12.23
C ARG A 114 31.62 13.64 -13.23
N ARG A 115 32.57 12.84 -13.74
CA ARG A 115 32.35 11.79 -14.73
C ARG A 115 31.58 10.62 -14.10
N PHE A 116 30.34 10.38 -14.55
CA PHE A 116 29.64 9.12 -14.30
C PHE A 116 30.02 8.14 -15.42
N LYS A 117 30.74 7.06 -15.09
CA LYS A 117 31.16 6.02 -16.05
C LYS A 117 29.98 5.09 -16.30
N SER A 118 29.35 5.17 -17.48
CA SER A 118 28.44 4.13 -17.96
C SER A 118 29.26 2.98 -18.57
N SER A 119 29.12 1.79 -18.01
CA SER A 119 29.72 0.56 -18.53
C SER A 119 29.13 0.22 -19.90
N SER A 120 29.99 -0.32 -20.76
CA SER A 120 29.75 -0.79 -22.12
C SER A 120 28.49 -1.65 -22.30
N ASN A 121 27.64 -1.30 -23.27
CA ASN A 121 26.70 -2.24 -23.87
C ASN A 121 27.32 -2.84 -25.14
N PRO A 122 27.27 -4.18 -25.34
CA PRO A 122 27.83 -4.82 -26.53
C PRO A 122 26.92 -4.64 -27.75
N SER A 123 27.56 -4.71 -28.92
CA SER A 123 27.03 -4.43 -30.26
C SER A 123 25.80 -5.27 -30.65
N VAL A 124 24.94 -4.66 -31.49
CA VAL A 124 23.59 -5.07 -31.95
C VAL A 124 23.52 -6.44 -32.64
N HIS A 125 24.65 -7.11 -32.86
CA HIS A 125 24.75 -8.35 -33.63
C HIS A 125 24.51 -9.65 -32.81
N THR A 126 24.32 -9.55 -31.49
CA THR A 126 24.05 -10.70 -30.60
C THR A 126 22.57 -10.99 -30.33
N MET A 127 21.65 -10.17 -30.84
CA MET A 127 20.21 -10.25 -30.54
C MET A 127 19.44 -11.28 -31.40
N LEU A 128 20.08 -11.93 -32.36
CA LEU A 128 19.41 -12.81 -33.33
C LEU A 128 19.42 -14.31 -32.97
N ARG A 129 19.97 -14.72 -31.82
CA ARG A 129 20.16 -16.16 -31.51
C ARG A 129 19.77 -16.60 -30.10
N LYS A 130 18.62 -16.14 -29.59
CA LYS A 130 17.94 -16.80 -28.45
C LYS A 130 16.49 -16.36 -28.24
N GLU A 131 15.60 -16.66 -29.18
CA GLU A 131 14.17 -16.74 -28.87
C GLU A 131 13.84 -18.15 -28.36
N ASP A 132 14.21 -18.43 -27.11
CA ASP A 132 13.53 -19.45 -26.33
C ASP A 132 12.26 -18.82 -25.76
N GLN A 133 11.14 -19.46 -26.04
CA GLN A 133 9.77 -19.05 -25.73
C GLN A 133 9.60 -18.65 -24.25
N LYS A 134 9.58 -17.35 -23.96
CA LYS A 134 9.00 -16.84 -22.70
C LYS A 134 7.56 -16.41 -22.96
N PRO A 135 6.59 -16.83 -22.13
CA PRO A 135 5.23 -16.31 -22.25
C PRO A 135 5.29 -14.80 -22.02
N ARG A 136 4.67 -14.04 -22.93
CA ARG A 136 4.58 -12.57 -22.85
C ARG A 136 3.99 -12.17 -21.49
N HIS A 137 4.64 -11.22 -20.82
CA HIS A 137 4.16 -10.63 -19.58
C HIS A 137 2.83 -9.93 -19.83
N ASP A 138 1.73 -10.49 -19.32
CA ASP A 138 0.38 -9.97 -19.52
C ASP A 138 0.12 -8.80 -18.56
N LEU A 139 0.41 -7.59 -19.04
CA LEU A 139 0.22 -6.31 -18.33
C LEU A 139 -1.26 -5.98 -18.05
N SER A 140 -2.22 -6.72 -18.62
CA SER A 140 -3.66 -6.48 -18.39
C SER A 140 -4.07 -6.68 -16.93
N LYS A 141 -3.27 -7.41 -16.15
CA LYS A 141 -3.48 -7.65 -14.71
C LYS A 141 -2.96 -6.51 -13.82
N GLU A 142 -2.16 -5.59 -14.37
CA GLU A 142 -1.57 -4.46 -13.66
C GLU A 142 -2.32 -3.14 -13.91
N ASP A 143 -3.39 -3.15 -14.71
CA ASP A 143 -4.26 -1.98 -14.87
C ASP A 143 -5.04 -1.72 -13.57
N PRO A 144 -4.93 -0.53 -12.94
CA PRO A 144 -5.70 -0.18 -11.74
C PRO A 144 -7.20 -0.37 -11.94
N LEU A 145 -7.74 -0.10 -13.13
CA LEU A 145 -9.16 -0.26 -13.40
C LEU A 145 -9.59 -1.74 -13.37
N ALA A 146 -8.78 -2.63 -13.93
CA ALA A 146 -9.01 -4.08 -13.88
C ALA A 146 -8.98 -4.59 -12.44
N SER A 147 -8.07 -4.06 -11.61
CA SER A 147 -8.01 -4.38 -10.18
C SER A 147 -9.30 -4.00 -9.44
N PHE A 148 -9.86 -2.82 -9.74
CA PHE A 148 -11.14 -2.37 -9.17
C PHE A 148 -12.31 -3.23 -9.63
N GLN A 149 -12.34 -3.63 -10.90
CA GLN A 149 -13.39 -4.52 -11.40
C GLN A 149 -13.32 -5.89 -10.72
N LYS A 150 -12.13 -6.47 -10.59
CA LYS A 150 -11.92 -7.73 -9.87
C LYS A 150 -12.28 -7.63 -8.39
N ALA A 151 -11.95 -6.53 -7.72
CA ALA A 151 -12.34 -6.30 -6.33
C ALA A 151 -13.88 -6.19 -6.19
N LYS A 152 -14.55 -5.50 -7.12
CA LYS A 152 -16.02 -5.41 -7.17
C LYS A 152 -16.67 -6.77 -7.36
N THR A 153 -16.16 -7.61 -8.27
CA THR A 153 -16.71 -8.97 -8.50
C THR A 153 -16.51 -9.85 -7.27
N MET A 154 -15.31 -9.84 -6.67
CA MET A 154 -15.02 -10.60 -5.45
C MET A 154 -15.91 -10.18 -4.28
N ARG A 155 -16.15 -8.87 -4.11
CA ARG A 155 -17.07 -8.36 -3.08
C ARG A 155 -18.50 -8.86 -3.31
N LYS A 156 -18.99 -8.87 -4.55
CA LYS A 156 -20.32 -9.43 -4.87
C LYS A 156 -20.42 -10.93 -4.52
N VAL A 157 -19.39 -11.72 -4.86
CA VAL A 157 -19.34 -13.15 -4.54
C VAL A 157 -19.33 -13.38 -3.02
N SER A 158 -18.53 -12.62 -2.27
CA SER A 158 -18.51 -12.71 -0.80
C SER A 158 -19.83 -12.33 -0.14
N GLN A 159 -20.59 -11.40 -0.73
CA GLN A 159 -21.92 -11.02 -0.24
C GLN A 159 -22.95 -12.10 -0.53
N ALA A 160 -22.88 -12.76 -1.69
CA ALA A 160 -23.75 -13.87 -2.04
C ALA A 160 -23.52 -15.09 -1.12
N ASN A 161 -22.27 -15.35 -0.71
CA ASN A 161 -21.91 -16.47 0.18
C ASN A 161 -21.99 -16.13 1.67
N LYS A 162 -22.62 -15.01 2.06
CA LYS A 162 -22.76 -14.63 3.46
C LYS A 162 -23.80 -15.51 4.14
N VAL A 163 -23.33 -16.62 4.73
CA VAL A 163 -24.14 -17.50 5.59
C VAL A 163 -24.76 -16.66 6.70
N GLN A 164 -26.09 -16.50 6.66
CA GLN A 164 -26.84 -15.86 7.73
C GLN A 164 -26.78 -16.80 8.94
N LYS A 165 -26.20 -16.32 10.05
CA LYS A 165 -26.26 -17.07 11.32
C LYS A 165 -27.74 -17.27 11.67
N PRO A 166 -28.18 -18.48 12.03
CA PRO A 166 -29.57 -18.69 12.43
C PRO A 166 -29.86 -17.76 13.61
N SER A 167 -30.85 -16.89 13.46
CA SER A 167 -31.32 -16.06 14.56
C SER A 167 -31.82 -17.00 15.66
N PHE A 168 -31.18 -16.96 16.83
CA PHE A 168 -31.66 -17.69 18.00
C PHE A 168 -33.03 -17.11 18.37
N ARG A 169 -34.11 -17.74 17.89
CA ARG A 169 -35.47 -17.41 18.30
C ARG A 169 -35.58 -17.84 19.76
N SER A 170 -35.43 -16.88 20.68
CA SER A 170 -35.71 -17.11 22.09
C SER A 170 -37.17 -17.53 22.19
N LYS A 171 -37.40 -18.83 22.37
CA LYS A 171 -38.71 -19.32 22.83
C LYS A 171 -38.98 -18.60 24.14
N THR A 172 -39.96 -17.71 24.13
CA THR A 172 -40.54 -17.13 25.34
C THR A 172 -40.82 -18.28 26.31
N GLY A 173 -40.07 -18.32 27.40
CA GLY A 173 -40.13 -19.41 28.37
C GLY A 173 -41.50 -19.44 29.03
N THR A 174 -42.22 -20.54 28.85
CA THR A 174 -43.21 -20.98 29.82
C THR A 174 -42.45 -21.27 31.11
N LEU A 175 -42.67 -20.44 32.13
CA LEU A 175 -42.13 -20.65 33.48
C LEU A 175 -42.56 -22.05 33.99
N PRO A 176 -41.66 -22.83 34.62
CA PRO A 176 -42.08 -24.07 35.25
C PRO A 176 -43.03 -23.78 36.43
N PRO A 177 -44.02 -24.64 36.70
CA PRO A 177 -44.98 -24.44 37.78
C PRO A 177 -44.26 -24.43 39.13
N LYS A 178 -44.61 -23.44 39.97
CA LYS A 178 -44.12 -23.32 41.34
C LYS A 178 -44.57 -24.55 42.14
N TYR A 179 -43.63 -25.17 42.85
CA TYR A 179 -43.94 -26.25 43.79
C TYR A 179 -44.60 -25.65 45.05
N ASP A 180 -45.79 -26.13 45.41
CA ASP A 180 -46.46 -25.79 46.66
C ASP A 180 -45.71 -26.38 47.84
N THR A 181 -45.29 -25.54 48.78
CA THR A 181 -44.66 -25.95 50.04
C THR A 181 -45.67 -25.89 51.17
N THR A 182 -46.65 -26.80 51.18
CA THR A 182 -47.52 -27.04 52.34
C THR A 182 -47.22 -28.40 52.97
N LYS A 183 -46.00 -28.56 53.49
CA LYS A 183 -45.72 -29.65 54.44
C LYS A 183 -46.06 -29.17 55.85
N LYS A 184 -47.29 -29.53 56.26
CA LYS A 184 -47.81 -29.54 57.63
C LYS A 184 -46.79 -30.21 58.56
N THR A 185 -46.21 -29.46 59.50
CA THR A 185 -45.46 -30.02 60.62
C THR A 185 -46.45 -30.57 61.66
N PRO A 186 -46.31 -31.81 62.16
CA PRO A 186 -47.12 -32.25 63.29
C PRO A 186 -46.58 -31.61 64.57
N LYS A 187 -47.49 -30.95 65.32
CA LYS A 187 -47.27 -30.48 66.69
C LYS A 187 -46.81 -31.68 67.55
N LYS A 188 -45.64 -31.57 68.17
CA LYS A 188 -45.29 -32.40 69.33
C LYS A 188 -46.20 -31.98 70.48
N SER A 189 -46.96 -32.94 71.00
CA SER A 189 -47.69 -32.84 72.25
C SER A 189 -46.68 -32.90 73.39
N ASP A 190 -46.70 -31.88 74.25
CA ASP A 190 -46.11 -31.94 75.58
C ASP A 190 -46.84 -33.04 76.37
N LEU A 191 -46.06 -33.93 76.98
CA LEU A 191 -46.53 -34.97 77.89
C LEU A 191 -45.76 -34.76 79.20
N ASP A 192 -46.52 -34.37 80.21
CA ASP A 192 -46.12 -34.19 81.60
C ASP A 192 -45.64 -35.52 82.20
N TYR A 193 -44.45 -35.52 82.83
CA TYR A 193 -44.21 -35.86 84.25
C TYR A 193 -42.74 -35.66 84.62
#